data_AF-X1RKJ0-F1
#
_entry.id   AF-X1RKJ0-F1
#
_cell.length_a   1.000
_cell.length_b   1.000
_cell.length_c   1.000
_cell.angle_alpha   90.00
_cell.angle_beta   90.00
_cell.angle_gamma   90.00
#
_symmetry.space_group_name_H-M   'P 1'
#
loop_
_entity.id
_entity.type
_entity.pdbx_description
1 polymer ?
#
loop_
_entity_poly.entity_id
_entity_poly.type
_entity_poly.pdbx_seq_one_letter_code
_entity_poly.pdbx_strand_id
1 'polypeptide(L)'
;MSTEEQIKSIKKQIPEMEKIVSEKKFDKTPMGKLEYFISQVISIAEITKGLKNSMQLERIKELQKSNRYPTNMYILFPIVKGILETLDNIWVH
;
A
#
# COMPACT_ATOMS: atom_id res chain seq x y z
N MET A 1 -16.25 -10.35 5.63
CA MET A 1 -14.85 -10.56 5.23
C MET A 1 -13.97 -10.17 6.40
N SER A 2 -13.15 -11.07 6.90
CA SER A 2 -12.23 -10.82 8.01
C SER A 2 -11.03 -9.98 7.55
N THR A 3 -10.29 -9.38 8.49
CA THR A 3 -9.04 -8.66 8.21
C THR A 3 -8.01 -9.56 7.52
N GLU A 4 -7.96 -10.85 7.90
CA GLU A 4 -7.10 -11.85 7.27
C GLU A 4 -7.46 -12.07 5.79
N GLU A 5 -8.75 -12.24 5.48
CA GLU A 5 -9.23 -12.38 4.10
C GLU A 5 -8.95 -11.12 3.27
N GLN A 6 -9.07 -9.94 3.87
CA GLN A 6 -8.72 -8.67 3.24
C GLN A 6 -7.23 -8.62 2.88
N ILE A 7 -6.34 -8.97 3.82
CA ILE A 7 -4.89 -9.01 3.60
C ILE A 7 -4.54 -9.98 2.48
N LYS A 8 -5.10 -11.20 2.51
CA LYS A 8 -4.91 -12.20 1.45
C LYS A 8 -5.39 -11.70 0.08
N SER A 9 -6.53 -10.99 0.03
CA SER A 9 -7.07 -10.39 -1.19
C SER A 9 -6.15 -9.28 -1.73
N ILE A 10 -5.68 -8.39 -0.87
CA ILE A 10 -4.77 -7.29 -1.25
C ILE A 10 -3.44 -7.86 -1.77
N LYS A 11 -2.88 -8.89 -1.13
CA LYS A 11 -1.64 -9.54 -1.59
C LYS A 11 -1.74 -10.08 -3.02
N LYS A 12 -2.90 -10.58 -3.43
CA LYS A 12 -3.12 -11.07 -4.80
C LYS A 12 -3.04 -9.94 -5.85
N GLN A 13 -3.18 -8.68 -5.46
CA GLN A 13 -3.08 -7.53 -6.35
C GLN A 13 -1.62 -7.08 -6.58
N ILE A 14 -0.66 -7.53 -5.76
CA ILE A 14 0.76 -7.11 -5.85
C ILE A 14 1.33 -7.24 -7.26
N PRO A 15 1.17 -8.36 -7.99
CA PRO A 15 1.77 -8.51 -9.32
C PRO A 15 1.24 -7.48 -10.33
N GLU A 16 -0.05 -7.12 -10.24
CA GLU A 16 -0.64 -6.08 -11.08
C GLU A 16 -0.06 -4.70 -10.74
N MET A 17 0.08 -4.39 -9.45
CA MET A 17 0.64 -3.11 -9.00
C MET A 17 2.13 -2.99 -9.36
N GLU A 18 2.90 -4.07 -9.24
CA GLU A 18 4.30 -4.15 -9.68
C GLU A 18 4.42 -3.84 -11.18
N LYS A 19 3.53 -4.41 -11.98
CA LYS A 19 3.48 -4.13 -13.41
C LYS A 19 3.22 -2.64 -13.67
N ILE A 20 2.22 -2.04 -13.03
CA ILE A 20 1.89 -0.61 -13.16
C ILE A 20 3.10 0.27 -12.83
N VAL A 21 3.77 0.03 -11.70
CA VAL A 21 4.96 0.79 -11.27
C VAL A 21 6.12 0.60 -12.25
N SER A 22 6.39 -0.63 -12.67
CA SER A 22 7.51 -0.95 -13.58
C SER A 22 7.35 -0.33 -14.97
N GLU A 23 6.12 -0.30 -15.49
CA GLU A 23 5.81 0.28 -16.80
C GLU A 23 5.75 1.81 -16.76
N LYS A 24 5.88 2.42 -15.58
CA LYS A 24 5.79 3.87 -15.38
C LYS A 24 4.47 4.48 -15.86
N LYS A 25 3.43 3.65 -15.96
CA LYS A 25 2.10 4.06 -16.43
C LYS A 25 1.33 4.64 -15.24
N PHE A 26 1.49 5.93 -15.02
CA PHE A 26 0.72 6.71 -14.05
C PHE A 26 -0.27 7.65 -14.73
N ASP A 27 -0.85 7.20 -15.84
CA ASP A 27 -2.06 7.78 -16.40
C ASP A 27 -3.25 7.56 -15.43
N LYS A 28 -4.36 8.25 -15.67
CA LYS A 28 -5.46 8.38 -14.70
C LYS A 28 -5.97 7.03 -14.16
N THR A 29 -6.06 6.00 -15.00
CA THR A 29 -6.65 4.71 -14.61
C THR A 29 -5.70 3.83 -13.79
N PRO A 30 -4.47 3.51 -14.24
CA PRO A 30 -3.50 2.77 -13.42
C PRO A 30 -3.10 3.50 -12.14
N MET A 31 -3.03 4.84 -12.18
CA MET A 31 -2.79 5.64 -10.98
C MET A 31 -3.92 5.43 -9.95
N GLY A 32 -5.19 5.55 -10.35
CA GLY A 32 -6.32 5.34 -9.44
C GLY A 32 -6.38 3.93 -8.84
N LYS A 33 -6.00 2.89 -9.59
CA LYS A 33 -5.87 1.52 -9.05
C LYS A 33 -4.78 1.45 -7.98
N LEU A 34 -3.62 2.05 -8.24
CA LEU A 34 -2.50 2.05 -7.30
C LEU A 34 -2.84 2.84 -6.02
N GLU A 35 -3.49 3.99 -6.17
CA GLU A 35 -3.99 4.81 -5.05
C GLU A 35 -4.99 4.07 -4.18
N TYR A 36 -5.93 3.35 -4.81
CA TYR A 36 -6.88 2.51 -4.11
C TYR A 36 -6.18 1.40 -3.33
N PHE A 37 -5.26 0.66 -3.98
CA PHE A 37 -4.45 -0.37 -3.34
C PHE A 37 -3.70 0.15 -2.11
N ILE A 38 -3.01 1.29 -2.25
CA ILE A 38 -2.27 1.93 -1.14
C ILE A 38 -3.23 2.29 0.00
N SER A 39 -4.39 2.86 -0.32
CA SER A 39 -5.38 3.27 0.68
C SER A 39 -5.91 2.07 1.47
N GLN A 40 -6.15 0.93 0.82
CA GLN A 40 -6.56 -0.30 1.49
C GLN A 40 -5.51 -0.76 2.51
N VAL A 41 -4.23 -0.74 2.15
CA VAL A 41 -3.13 -1.12 3.06
C VAL A 41 -3.06 -0.16 4.25
N ILE A 42 -3.18 1.15 4.02
CA ILE A 42 -3.20 2.17 5.08
C ILE A 42 -4.34 1.92 6.06
N SER A 43 -5.56 1.70 5.56
CA SER A 43 -6.73 1.49 6.43
C SER A 43 -6.55 0.30 7.37
N ILE A 44 -5.94 -0.80 6.90
CA ILE A 44 -5.67 -1.98 7.74
C ILE A 44 -4.51 -1.68 8.72
N ALA A 45 -3.47 -0.96 8.27
CA ALA A 45 -2.36 -0.57 9.12
C ALA A 45 -2.78 0.35 10.28
N GLU A 46 -3.73 1.26 10.05
CA GLU A 46 -4.24 2.21 11.06
C GLU A 46 -5.01 1.53 12.21
N ILE A 47 -5.68 0.42 11.93
CA ILE A 47 -6.39 -0.36 12.96
C ILE A 47 -5.48 -1.39 13.66
N THR A 48 -4.26 -1.60 13.15
CA THR A 48 -3.30 -2.56 13.71
C THR A 48 -2.43 -1.87 14.77
N LYS A 49 -2.54 -2.30 16.04
CA LYS A 49 -1.91 -1.66 17.23
C LYS A 49 -0.39 -1.44 17.13
N GLY A 50 0.32 -2.24 16.32
CA GLY A 50 1.77 -2.10 16.08
C GLY A 50 2.17 -1.23 14.89
N LEU A 51 1.25 -0.93 13.97
CA LEU A 51 1.54 -0.20 12.73
C LEU A 51 0.97 1.21 12.70
N LYS A 52 -0.07 1.49 13.49
CA LYS A 52 -0.76 2.78 13.55
C LYS A 52 0.18 3.99 13.73
N ASN A 53 1.24 3.82 14.52
CA ASN A 53 2.23 4.86 14.81
C ASN A 53 3.62 4.51 14.23
N SER A 54 3.66 3.65 13.21
CA SER A 54 4.92 3.28 12.59
C SER A 54 5.43 4.42 11.70
N MET A 55 6.75 4.64 11.72
CA MET A 55 7.42 5.60 10.84
C MET A 55 7.14 5.31 9.36
N GLN A 56 6.94 4.04 9.00
CA GLN A 56 6.57 3.63 7.64
C GLN A 56 5.18 4.16 7.23
N LEU A 57 4.18 4.05 8.12
CA LEU A 57 2.83 4.53 7.85
C LEU A 57 2.78 6.07 7.78
N GLU A 58 3.50 6.76 8.68
CA GLU A 58 3.65 8.21 8.62
C GLU A 58 4.30 8.65 7.30
N ARG A 59 5.37 7.97 6.91
CA ARG A 59 6.07 8.26 5.65
C ARG A 59 5.17 8.11 4.43
N ILE A 60 4.31 7.09 4.40
CA ILE A 60 3.33 6.92 3.32
C ILE A 60 2.38 8.12 3.28
N LYS A 61 1.82 8.52 4.44
CA LYS A 61 0.88 9.65 4.53
C LYS A 61 1.51 10.97 4.08
N GLU A 62 2.78 11.19 4.39
CA GLU A 62 3.53 12.36 3.89
C GLU A 62 3.67 12.33 2.36
N LEU A 63 4.08 11.19 1.81
CA LEU A 63 4.30 11.02 0.37
C LEU A 63 3.00 11.14 -0.43
N GLN A 64 1.86 10.72 0.15
CA GLN A 64 0.51 10.89 -0.41
C GLN A 64 0.06 12.35 -0.51
N LYS A 65 0.45 13.19 0.45
CA LYS A 65 0.10 14.62 0.45
C LYS A 65 1.00 15.47 -0.45
N SER A 66 2.03 14.87 -1.04
CA SER A 66 2.98 15.59 -1.88
C SER A 66 2.40 15.91 -3.25
N ASN A 67 2.66 17.12 -3.77
CA ASN A 67 2.35 17.49 -5.17
C ASN A 67 3.10 16.63 -6.21
N ARG A 68 4.05 15.81 -5.78
CA ARG A 68 4.77 14.83 -6.61
C ARG A 68 4.29 13.41 -6.41
N TYR A 69 3.06 13.21 -5.95
CA TYR A 69 2.53 11.89 -5.62
C TYR A 69 2.70 10.85 -6.74
N PRO A 70 2.43 11.15 -8.04
CA PRO A 70 2.72 10.20 -9.13
C PRO A 70 4.19 9.80 -9.21
N THR A 71 5.10 10.75 -9.04
CA THR A 71 6.55 10.50 -9.04
C THR A 71 7.00 9.74 -7.79
N ASN A 72 6.33 9.95 -6.65
CA ASN A 72 6.64 9.27 -5.40
C ASN A 72 6.21 7.80 -5.41
N MET A 73 5.45 7.32 -6.41
CA MET A 73 4.94 5.96 -6.44
C MET A 73 6.02 4.88 -6.41
N TYR A 74 7.19 5.13 -7.01
CA TYR A 74 8.33 4.22 -6.92
C TYR A 74 8.89 4.06 -5.50
N ILE A 75 8.71 5.07 -4.66
CA ILE A 75 9.17 5.09 -3.27
C ILE A 75 8.05 4.54 -2.37
N LEU A 76 6.81 4.94 -2.62
CA LEU A 76 5.64 4.51 -1.88
C LEU A 76 5.40 3.01 -1.98
N PHE A 77 5.47 2.46 -3.19
CA PHE A 77 5.07 1.08 -3.42
C PHE A 77 5.92 0.05 -2.62
N PRO A 78 7.26 0.15 -2.56
CA PRO A 78 8.07 -0.69 -1.68
C PRO A 78 7.72 -0.56 -0.19
N ILE A 79 7.46 0.66 0.30
CA ILE A 79 7.09 0.88 1.71
C ILE A 79 5.74 0.21 2.01
N VAL A 80 4.77 0.35 1.11
CA VAL A 80 3.44 -0.26 1.20
C VAL A 80 3.53 -1.78 1.20
N LYS A 81 4.39 -2.38 0.36
CA LYS A 81 4.67 -3.82 0.40
C LYS A 81 5.23 -4.27 1.75
N GLY A 82 6.20 -3.55 2.32
CA GLY A 82 6.76 -3.89 3.63
C GLY A 82 5.74 -3.83 4.77
N ILE A 83 4.82 -2.86 4.74
CA ILE A 83 3.69 -2.82 5.69
C ILE A 83 2.77 -4.02 5.49
N LEU A 84 2.46 -4.38 4.24
CA LEU A 84 1.58 -5.50 3.93
C LEU A 84 2.18 -6.85 4.38
N GLU A 85 3.49 -7.04 4.24
CA GLU A 85 4.21 -8.20 4.79
C GLU A 85 4.13 -8.23 6.31
N THR A 86 4.26 -7.08 6.96
CA THR A 86 4.10 -6.97 8.42
C THR A 86 2.68 -7.31 8.85
N LEU A 87 1.67 -6.85 8.11
CA LEU A 87 0.26 -7.19 8.37
C LEU A 87 -0.01 -8.68 8.21
N ASP A 88 0.56 -9.31 7.18
CA ASP A 88 0.44 -10.76 6.95
C ASP A 88 1.04 -11.58 8.10
N ASN A 89 2.18 -11.14 8.65
CA ASN A 89 2.80 -11.78 9.81
C ASN A 89 2.02 -11.60 11.12
N ILE A 90 1.17 -10.57 11.24
CA ILE A 90 0.38 -10.30 12.45
C ILE A 90 -0.97 -11.03 12.43
N TRP A 91 -1.60 -11.12 11.25
CA TRP A 91 -3.00 -11.50 11.12
C TRP A 91 -3.22 -12.86 10.43
N VAL A 92 -2.25 -13.35 9.66
CA VAL A 92 -2.39 -14.57 8.84
C VAL A 92 -1.54 -15.72 9.39
N HIS A 93 -0.36 -15.41 9.93
CA HIS A 93 0.49 -16.34 10.67
C HIS A 93 0.16 -16.27 12.17
#